data_AF-A0A367A8T9-F1
#
_entry.id   AF-A0A367A8T9-F1
#
_cell.length_a   1.000
_cell.length_b   1.000
_cell.length_c   1.000
_cell.angle_alpha   90.00
_cell.angle_beta   90.00
_cell.angle_gamma   90.00
#
_symmetry.space_group_name_H-M   'P 1'
#
loop_
_entity.id
_entity.type
_entity.pdbx_description
1 polymer ?
#
loop_
_entity_poly.entity_id
_entity_poly.type
_entity_poly.pdbx_seq_one_letter_code
_entity_poly.pdbx_strand_id
1 'polypeptide(L)'
;MDPQMFDLLFVGAGASTSYVVLSLLGSLDGPPRDRPVRIAVVERAPDPFTGVPYGSRAAPTALLITPLRDFLPEPERGLFVRWLSENKGWVFDEFRAAGGPFSTRWWERHRAAVERDDFDDLYLPRYTFGEYLGRRTRAAIDQAAARGLATTEVLRDDVVAVEKAAHGYRVRCAGRVVDTSHAVLAVGSAPVRSRLRRDTGLPGPLLVDDPFDDMGEAVTRIAAAVRGVRDRPAHVVVLGANAGTMDMLFQINDRLGADEATFTVVSPSGQLPERLDEQHEPRPFRAERLEALERAGTAAAVSVYEAALADIARGRSAGLSVADTLGPISQAVGRVLPLLAEDQTVEFADRWGVALGRHQRRAGWEYCEVVEHLAAGGRLQLVAGSFVDLVDGPDGRTRVRYGADGGEHVVDPPADVVVNCAGPSGSLRLAAPPLLERLVADGVCRLTPSGGGVHVGPDLAAAPGFYVMGPLLAGNVVAGRPVWHMEHCGRISAFGATLGAELAGALEPVGA
;
A
#
# COMPACT_ATOMS: atom_id res chain seq x y z
N MET A 1 -24.66 -29.65 8.24
CA MET A 1 -24.05 -28.82 9.29
C MET A 1 -24.58 -27.43 9.08
N ASP A 2 -25.26 -26.86 10.06
CA ASP A 2 -25.72 -25.49 9.97
C ASP A 2 -24.51 -24.54 9.92
N PRO A 3 -24.54 -23.46 9.12
CA PRO A 3 -23.44 -22.52 9.03
C PRO A 3 -23.14 -21.90 10.39
N GLN A 4 -21.86 -21.70 10.70
CA GLN A 4 -21.46 -20.94 11.89
C GLN A 4 -21.93 -19.49 11.72
N MET A 5 -22.63 -18.96 12.72
CA MET A 5 -23.19 -17.59 12.69
C MET A 5 -22.35 -16.62 13.53
N PHE A 6 -21.97 -15.48 12.97
CA PHE A 6 -21.26 -14.38 13.64
C PHE A 6 -22.02 -13.06 13.55
N ASP A 7 -21.86 -12.18 14.54
CA ASP A 7 -22.46 -10.84 14.51
C ASP A 7 -21.69 -9.89 13.56
N LEU A 8 -20.39 -10.13 13.38
CA LEU A 8 -19.54 -9.37 12.48
C LEU A 8 -18.46 -10.26 11.86
N LEU A 9 -18.18 -10.10 10.56
CA LEU A 9 -17.09 -10.77 9.87
C LEU A 9 -16.19 -9.79 9.11
N PHE A 10 -14.88 -9.93 9.27
CA PHE A 10 -13.88 -9.23 8.47
C PHE A 10 -13.33 -10.15 7.37
N VAL A 11 -13.24 -9.63 6.15
CA VAL A 11 -12.56 -10.27 5.02
C VAL A 11 -11.21 -9.59 4.82
N GLY A 12 -10.14 -10.29 5.20
CA GLY A 12 -8.77 -9.77 5.30
C GLY A 12 -8.42 -9.30 6.72
N ALA A 13 -7.16 -9.49 7.13
CA ALA A 13 -6.63 -9.10 8.43
C ALA A 13 -5.42 -8.15 8.29
N GLY A 14 -5.51 -7.14 7.42
CA GLY A 14 -4.49 -6.10 7.32
C GLY A 14 -4.65 -4.99 8.35
N ALA A 15 -3.84 -3.94 8.23
CA ALA A 15 -3.92 -2.75 9.09
C ALA A 15 -5.32 -2.12 9.15
N SER A 16 -6.06 -2.15 8.02
CA SER A 16 -7.48 -1.75 7.97
C SER A 16 -8.33 -2.46 9.02
N THR A 17 -8.28 -3.80 9.04
CA THR A 17 -9.02 -4.62 10.01
C THR A 17 -8.54 -4.34 11.42
N SER A 18 -7.22 -4.25 11.64
CA SER A 18 -6.64 -3.97 12.95
C SER A 18 -7.19 -2.69 13.57
N TYR A 19 -7.22 -1.58 12.83
CA TYR A 19 -7.73 -0.31 13.34
C TYR A 19 -9.24 -0.31 13.58
N VAL A 20 -10.02 -0.99 12.73
CA VAL A 20 -11.47 -1.15 12.97
C VAL A 20 -11.71 -1.97 14.23
N VAL A 21 -11.02 -3.11 14.40
CA VAL A 21 -11.14 -3.97 15.58
C VAL A 21 -10.72 -3.24 16.85
N LEU A 22 -9.60 -2.52 16.83
CA LEU A 22 -9.13 -1.75 17.99
C LEU A 22 -10.16 -0.71 18.45
N SER A 23 -10.74 0.03 17.51
CA SER A 23 -11.77 1.04 17.83
C SER A 23 -13.08 0.42 18.25
N LEU A 24 -13.54 -0.63 17.55
CA LEU A 24 -14.73 -1.40 17.89
C LEU A 24 -14.66 -1.90 19.33
N LEU A 25 -13.60 -2.65 19.67
CA LEU A 25 -13.45 -3.24 21.00
C LEU A 25 -13.25 -2.18 22.08
N GLY A 26 -12.59 -1.06 21.77
CA GLY A 26 -12.46 0.08 22.69
C GLY A 26 -13.77 0.84 22.92
N SER A 27 -14.71 0.76 21.96
CA SER A 27 -16.03 1.40 22.04
C SER A 27 -17.09 0.47 22.66
N LEU A 28 -16.80 -0.82 22.80
CA LEU A 28 -17.64 -1.74 23.57
C LEU A 28 -17.43 -1.46 25.07
N ASP A 29 -18.45 -0.89 25.70
CA ASP A 29 -18.47 -0.61 27.13
C ASP A 29 -19.64 -1.30 27.84
N GLY A 30 -19.60 -1.25 29.18
CA GLY A 30 -20.62 -1.81 30.06
C GLY A 30 -20.22 -3.10 30.79
N PRO A 31 -21.15 -3.68 31.57
CA PRO A 31 -20.94 -4.97 32.22
C PRO A 31 -20.79 -6.10 31.17
N PRO A 32 -20.29 -7.28 31.57
CA PRO A 32 -20.26 -8.46 30.70
C PRO A 32 -21.63 -8.70 30.05
N ARG A 33 -21.64 -9.04 28.77
CA ARG A 33 -22.87 -9.31 28.02
C ARG A 33 -23.29 -10.77 28.22
N ASP A 34 -24.59 -11.02 28.38
CA ASP A 34 -25.14 -12.39 28.39
C ASP A 34 -24.80 -13.15 27.10
N ARG A 35 -24.73 -12.41 25.99
CA ARG A 35 -24.22 -12.88 24.70
C ARG A 35 -23.13 -11.92 24.21
N PRO A 36 -21.83 -12.25 24.39
CA PRO A 36 -20.73 -11.47 23.83
C PRO A 36 -20.86 -11.35 22.31
N VAL A 37 -20.42 -10.22 21.75
CA VAL A 37 -20.37 -10.02 20.29
C VAL A 37 -19.44 -11.08 19.67
N ARG A 38 -19.92 -11.84 18.70
CA ARG A 38 -19.14 -12.87 17.99
C ARG A 38 -18.56 -12.28 16.72
N ILE A 39 -17.23 -12.20 16.66
CA ILE A 39 -16.48 -11.62 15.55
C ILE A 39 -15.68 -12.72 14.84
N ALA A 40 -15.76 -12.78 13.53
CA ALA A 40 -14.87 -13.59 12.69
C ALA A 40 -13.90 -12.68 11.93
N VAL A 41 -12.66 -13.12 11.79
CA VAL A 41 -11.67 -12.51 10.89
C VAL A 41 -11.15 -13.60 9.96
N VAL A 42 -11.44 -13.50 8.67
CA VAL A 42 -10.98 -14.48 7.67
C VAL A 42 -9.73 -13.95 6.98
N GLU A 43 -8.62 -14.68 7.08
CA GLU A 43 -7.33 -14.31 6.50
C GLU A 43 -6.61 -15.55 5.95
N ARG A 44 -6.04 -15.45 4.76
CA ARG A 44 -5.29 -16.55 4.13
C ARG A 44 -3.87 -16.67 4.68
N ALA A 45 -3.26 -15.53 5.00
CA ALA A 45 -1.90 -15.42 5.49
C ALA A 45 -1.75 -15.95 6.94
N PRO A 46 -0.57 -16.46 7.32
CA PRO A 46 -0.34 -16.99 8.67
C PRO A 46 -0.25 -15.90 9.75
N ASP A 47 0.00 -14.65 9.39
CA ASP A 47 0.28 -13.53 10.28
C ASP A 47 -0.85 -12.48 10.25
N PRO A 48 -2.01 -12.73 10.89
CA PRO A 48 -3.11 -11.77 10.88
C PRO A 48 -2.73 -10.49 11.63
N PHE A 49 -3.38 -9.39 11.23
CA PHE A 49 -3.35 -8.04 11.80
C PHE A 49 -2.15 -7.16 11.41
N THR A 50 -1.28 -7.65 10.54
CA THR A 50 -0.10 -6.92 10.02
C THR A 50 -0.35 -6.41 8.59
N GLY A 51 -0.95 -7.25 7.75
CA GLY A 51 -1.15 -7.00 6.32
C GLY A 51 0.11 -7.23 5.49
N VAL A 52 -0.04 -7.22 4.15
CA VAL A 52 1.08 -7.43 3.21
C VAL A 52 2.29 -6.52 3.47
N PRO A 53 2.14 -5.18 3.59
CA PRO A 53 3.30 -4.30 3.63
C PRO A 53 4.05 -4.31 4.97
N TYR A 54 3.44 -4.79 6.05
CA TYR A 54 4.02 -4.72 7.40
C TYR A 54 4.22 -6.10 8.05
N GLY A 55 3.75 -7.17 7.41
CA GLY A 55 3.84 -8.53 7.92
C GLY A 55 5.03 -9.32 7.38
N SER A 56 4.98 -10.64 7.55
CA SER A 56 6.03 -11.58 7.16
C SER A 56 6.26 -11.68 5.65
N ARG A 57 5.33 -11.17 4.84
CA ARG A 57 5.45 -11.09 3.38
C ARG A 57 6.34 -9.94 2.91
N ALA A 58 6.51 -8.91 3.74
CA ALA A 58 7.52 -7.89 3.50
C ALA A 58 8.90 -8.40 3.92
N ALA A 59 9.95 -7.94 3.25
CA ALA A 59 11.30 -8.19 3.73
C ALA A 59 11.51 -7.51 5.10
N PRO A 60 12.17 -8.16 6.09
CA PRO A 60 12.45 -7.55 7.39
C PRO A 60 13.24 -6.25 7.32
N THR A 61 13.98 -6.03 6.22
CA THR A 61 14.79 -4.82 6.01
C THR A 61 14.07 -3.78 5.16
N ALA A 62 12.83 -4.03 4.70
CA ALA A 62 12.06 -3.03 3.97
C ALA A 62 11.72 -1.87 4.90
N LEU A 63 12.02 -0.65 4.46
CA LEU A 63 11.86 0.56 5.25
C LEU A 63 10.52 1.24 4.93
N LEU A 64 10.12 2.14 5.81
CA LEU A 64 9.07 3.11 5.50
C LEU A 64 9.52 4.00 4.33
N ILE A 65 8.58 4.40 3.48
CA ILE A 65 8.88 5.29 2.33
C ILE A 65 8.92 6.78 2.74
N THR A 66 8.39 7.09 3.92
CA THR A 66 8.39 8.41 4.58
C THR A 66 8.95 8.26 5.99
N PRO A 67 9.46 9.34 6.61
CA PRO A 67 9.88 9.28 8.02
C PRO A 67 8.69 8.98 8.93
N LEU A 68 8.95 8.49 10.15
CA LEU A 68 7.91 8.09 11.10
C LEU A 68 6.89 9.21 11.37
N ARG A 69 7.34 10.45 11.52
CA ARG A 69 6.49 11.64 11.75
C ARG A 69 5.42 11.84 10.67
N ASP A 70 5.71 11.44 9.43
CA ASP A 70 4.79 11.54 8.30
C ASP A 70 3.99 10.25 8.10
N PHE A 71 4.47 9.12 8.63
CA PHE A 71 3.84 7.82 8.49
C PHE A 71 2.63 7.64 9.43
N LEU A 72 2.77 8.03 10.71
CA LEU A 72 1.73 7.91 11.73
C LEU A 72 1.34 9.26 12.33
N PRO A 73 0.04 9.56 12.46
CA PRO A 73 -0.43 10.72 13.21
C PRO A 73 -0.48 10.43 14.72
N GLU A 74 -0.60 11.47 15.53
CA GLU A 74 -0.96 11.32 16.95
C GLU A 74 -2.43 10.88 17.13
N PRO A 75 -2.78 10.14 18.20
CA PRO A 75 -1.90 9.63 19.27
C PRO A 75 -1.16 8.33 18.91
N GLU A 76 -1.40 7.78 17.72
CA GLU A 76 -0.91 6.47 17.30
C GLU A 76 0.62 6.42 17.24
N ARG A 77 1.24 7.49 16.76
CA ARG A 77 2.69 7.64 16.72
C ARG A 77 3.31 7.55 18.12
N GLY A 78 2.77 8.27 19.11
CA GLY A 78 3.27 8.19 20.49
C GLY A 78 3.15 6.80 21.11
N LEU A 79 2.10 6.05 20.77
CA LEU A 79 1.92 4.66 21.21
C LEU A 79 2.96 3.73 20.58
N PHE A 80 3.22 3.88 19.29
CA PHE A 80 4.24 3.11 18.58
C PHE A 80 5.65 3.43 19.07
N VAL A 81 5.99 4.71 19.27
CA VAL A 81 7.29 5.14 19.80
C VAL A 81 7.56 4.50 21.16
N ARG A 82 6.59 4.56 22.08
CA ARG A 82 6.73 3.95 23.41
C ARG A 82 6.98 2.44 23.31
N TRP A 83 6.19 1.74 22.49
CA TRP A 83 6.38 0.31 22.27
C TRP A 83 7.76 0.01 21.68
N LEU A 84 8.21 0.79 20.69
CA LEU A 84 9.50 0.59 20.04
C LEU A 84 10.64 0.83 21.04
N SER A 85 10.57 1.85 21.89
CA SER A 85 11.57 2.08 22.95
C SER A 85 11.74 0.88 23.88
N GLU A 86 10.65 0.20 24.23
CA GLU A 86 10.64 -0.99 25.09
C GLU A 86 11.13 -2.25 24.36
N ASN A 87 11.08 -2.28 23.02
CA ASN A 87 11.30 -3.47 22.19
C ASN A 87 12.50 -3.36 21.23
N LYS A 88 13.17 -2.21 21.16
CA LYS A 88 14.19 -1.89 20.15
C LYS A 88 15.36 -2.87 20.11
N GLY A 89 15.70 -3.50 21.23
CA GLY A 89 16.79 -4.49 21.29
C GLY A 89 16.59 -5.63 20.30
N TRP A 90 15.56 -6.45 20.50
CA TRP A 90 15.30 -7.61 19.64
C TRP A 90 14.87 -7.19 18.23
N VAL A 91 14.13 -6.08 18.11
CA VAL A 91 13.69 -5.53 16.81
C VAL A 91 14.90 -5.23 15.91
N PHE A 92 15.87 -4.48 16.41
CA PHE A 92 17.02 -4.12 15.57
C PHE A 92 18.06 -5.24 15.45
N ASP A 93 18.08 -6.20 16.38
CA ASP A 93 18.86 -7.43 16.20
C ASP A 93 18.36 -8.26 15.01
N GLU A 94 17.04 -8.43 14.85
CA GLU A 94 16.44 -9.10 13.69
C GLU A 94 16.71 -8.34 12.39
N PHE A 95 16.52 -7.01 12.39
CA PHE A 95 16.83 -6.17 11.22
C PHE A 95 18.29 -6.36 10.77
N ARG A 96 19.23 -6.37 11.71
CA ARG A 96 20.65 -6.57 11.43
C ARG A 96 20.97 -7.99 10.98
N ALA A 97 20.32 -9.01 11.55
CA ALA A 97 20.52 -10.39 11.17
C ALA A 97 20.02 -10.70 9.75
N ALA A 98 18.96 -10.02 9.30
CA ALA A 98 18.43 -10.12 7.94
C ALA A 98 19.15 -9.21 6.93
N GLY A 99 19.90 -8.22 7.41
CA GLY A 99 20.49 -7.15 6.62
C GLY A 99 21.74 -7.49 5.83
N GLY A 100 21.93 -6.78 4.72
CA GLY A 100 23.16 -6.73 3.95
C GLY A 100 23.91 -5.40 4.08
N PRO A 101 24.70 -4.99 3.07
CA PRO A 101 25.52 -3.79 3.13
C PRO A 101 24.74 -2.49 3.33
N PHE A 102 23.57 -2.34 2.71
CA PHE A 102 22.74 -1.13 2.84
C PHE A 102 22.03 -1.08 4.20
N SER A 103 21.50 -2.21 4.67
CA SER A 103 20.93 -2.31 6.02
C SER A 103 21.98 -2.07 7.12
N THR A 104 23.21 -2.54 6.90
CA THR A 104 24.35 -2.24 7.79
C THR A 104 24.64 -0.75 7.86
N ARG A 105 24.68 -0.07 6.71
CA ARG A 105 24.86 1.39 6.66
C ARG A 105 23.73 2.16 7.33
N TRP A 106 22.48 1.72 7.15
CA TRP A 106 21.32 2.28 7.87
C TRP A 106 21.57 2.24 9.37
N TRP A 107 21.97 1.08 9.89
CA TRP A 107 22.24 0.90 11.32
C TRP A 107 23.37 1.79 11.82
N GLU A 108 24.49 1.84 11.11
CA GLU A 108 25.64 2.67 11.49
C GLU A 108 25.30 4.15 11.58
N ARG A 109 24.47 4.66 10.65
CA ARG A 109 24.01 6.05 10.63
C ARG A 109 23.06 6.34 11.80
N HIS A 110 22.11 5.44 12.04
CA HIS A 110 20.93 5.75 12.87
C HIS A 110 20.97 5.17 14.29
N ARG A 111 21.96 4.34 14.63
CA ARG A 111 22.07 3.71 15.97
C ARG A 111 21.97 4.69 17.12
N ALA A 112 22.57 5.87 17.01
CA ALA A 112 22.57 6.87 18.09
C ALA A 112 21.18 7.49 18.29
N ALA A 113 20.42 7.68 17.22
CA ALA A 113 19.03 8.12 17.29
C ALA A 113 18.14 7.02 17.90
N VAL A 114 18.33 5.77 17.47
CA VAL A 114 17.65 4.59 18.04
C VAL A 114 17.93 4.43 19.54
N GLU A 115 19.17 4.62 19.98
CA GLU A 115 19.55 4.55 21.39
C GLU A 115 18.84 5.62 22.24
N ARG A 116 18.62 6.82 21.68
CA ARG A 116 17.94 7.94 22.34
C ARG A 116 16.43 7.98 22.16
N ASP A 117 15.84 7.03 21.43
CA ASP A 117 14.41 7.00 21.08
C ASP A 117 13.98 8.17 20.14
N ASP A 118 14.93 8.75 19.41
CA ASP A 118 14.71 9.83 18.44
C ASP A 118 14.25 9.24 17.09
N PHE A 119 13.05 8.67 17.02
CA PHE A 119 12.59 7.92 15.84
C PHE A 119 11.89 8.75 14.75
N ASP A 120 11.45 9.97 15.06
CA ASP A 120 10.51 10.74 14.23
C ASP A 120 11.00 10.97 12.80
N ASP A 121 12.30 11.11 12.63
CA ASP A 121 12.94 11.45 11.36
C ASP A 121 13.46 10.21 10.63
N LEU A 122 13.32 9.02 11.23
CA LEU A 122 13.85 7.78 10.69
C LEU A 122 12.85 7.11 9.74
N TYR A 123 13.40 6.54 8.66
CA TYR A 123 12.71 5.58 7.79
C TYR A 123 12.85 4.19 8.41
N LEU A 124 12.02 3.91 9.42
CA LEU A 124 12.10 2.67 10.20
C LEU A 124 11.82 1.42 9.35
N PRO A 125 12.35 0.24 9.72
CA PRO A 125 11.96 -1.02 9.09
C PRO A 125 10.46 -1.25 9.31
N ARG A 126 9.68 -1.32 8.23
CA ARG A 126 8.21 -1.26 8.32
C ARG A 126 7.58 -2.51 8.94
N TYR A 127 8.31 -3.62 8.99
CA TYR A 127 7.86 -4.83 9.69
C TYR A 127 7.70 -4.59 11.20
N THR A 128 8.47 -3.68 11.78
CA THR A 128 8.42 -3.33 13.22
C THR A 128 7.08 -2.73 13.60
N PHE A 129 6.51 -1.93 12.70
CA PHE A 129 5.17 -1.40 12.86
C PHE A 129 4.10 -2.51 12.78
N GLY A 130 4.29 -3.50 11.90
CA GLY A 130 3.40 -4.65 11.83
C GLY A 130 3.41 -5.48 13.11
N GLU A 131 4.58 -5.75 13.68
CA GLU A 131 4.72 -6.43 14.98
C GLU A 131 3.97 -5.70 16.09
N TYR A 132 4.16 -4.38 16.19
CA TYR A 132 3.42 -3.54 17.12
C TYR A 132 1.90 -3.63 16.92
N LEU A 133 1.42 -3.41 15.69
CA LEU A 133 -0.01 -3.37 15.40
C LEU A 133 -0.67 -4.73 15.65
N GLY A 134 0.00 -5.82 15.25
CA GLY A 134 -0.45 -7.18 15.48
C GLY A 134 -0.56 -7.52 16.97
N ARG A 135 0.47 -7.19 17.76
CA ARG A 135 0.46 -7.41 19.22
C ARG A 135 -0.61 -6.59 19.91
N ARG A 136 -0.74 -5.30 19.56
CA ARG A 136 -1.77 -4.42 20.14
C ARG A 136 -3.18 -4.92 19.83
N THR A 137 -3.43 -5.37 18.60
CA THR A 137 -4.74 -5.90 18.20
C THR A 137 -5.10 -7.18 18.96
N ARG A 138 -4.16 -8.13 19.06
CA ARG A 138 -4.37 -9.37 19.83
C ARG A 138 -4.60 -9.09 21.32
N ALA A 139 -3.83 -8.17 21.91
CA ALA A 139 -4.04 -7.77 23.30
C ALA A 139 -5.43 -7.16 23.53
N ALA A 140 -5.94 -6.34 22.60
CA ALA A 140 -7.29 -5.80 22.69
C ALA A 140 -8.38 -6.88 22.58
N ILE A 141 -8.18 -7.87 21.68
CA ILE A 141 -9.06 -9.04 21.56
C ILE A 141 -9.11 -9.82 22.88
N ASP A 142 -7.94 -10.13 23.47
CA ASP A 142 -7.85 -10.88 24.72
C ASP A 142 -8.52 -10.12 25.88
N GLN A 143 -8.33 -8.80 25.96
CA GLN A 143 -8.97 -7.95 26.97
C GLN A 143 -10.49 -7.91 26.82
N ALA A 144 -11.01 -7.79 25.60
CA ALA A 144 -12.45 -7.80 25.34
C ALA A 144 -13.08 -9.16 25.69
N ALA A 145 -12.37 -10.26 25.42
CA ALA A 145 -12.79 -11.60 25.81
C ALA A 145 -12.82 -11.79 27.33
N ALA A 146 -11.77 -11.34 28.03
CA ALA A 146 -11.70 -11.39 29.50
C ALA A 146 -12.82 -10.58 30.19
N ARG A 147 -13.25 -9.48 29.56
CA ARG A 147 -14.39 -8.67 30.03
C ARG A 147 -15.76 -9.23 29.64
N GLY A 148 -15.83 -10.32 28.84
CA GLY A 148 -17.08 -10.88 28.35
C GLY A 148 -17.83 -9.96 27.38
N LEU A 149 -17.13 -9.09 26.66
CA LEU A 149 -17.73 -8.12 25.74
C LEU A 149 -17.81 -8.67 24.31
N ALA A 150 -16.75 -9.33 23.86
CA ALA A 150 -16.65 -9.91 22.54
C ALA A 150 -15.80 -11.19 22.54
N THR A 151 -16.06 -12.06 21.58
CA THR A 151 -15.21 -13.22 21.24
C THR A 151 -14.80 -13.08 19.78
N THR A 152 -13.51 -13.23 19.51
CA THR A 152 -12.98 -13.10 18.14
C THR A 152 -12.32 -14.40 17.71
N GLU A 153 -12.69 -14.90 16.54
CA GLU A 153 -12.09 -16.08 15.92
C GLU A 153 -11.37 -15.69 14.63
N VAL A 154 -10.08 -16.06 14.51
CA VAL A 154 -9.34 -15.91 13.26
C VAL A 154 -9.44 -17.21 12.47
N LEU A 155 -10.13 -17.15 11.33
CA LEU A 155 -10.36 -18.26 10.42
C LEU A 155 -9.30 -18.22 9.31
N ARG A 156 -8.33 -19.13 9.35
CA ARG A 156 -7.34 -19.25 8.29
C ARG A 156 -7.95 -19.91 7.05
N ASP A 157 -8.38 -19.09 6.09
CA ASP A 157 -9.09 -19.52 4.89
C ASP A 157 -9.06 -18.40 3.82
N ASP A 158 -9.43 -18.73 2.59
CA ASP A 158 -9.55 -17.73 1.51
C ASP A 158 -11.02 -17.47 1.20
N VAL A 159 -11.46 -16.21 1.20
CA VAL A 159 -12.84 -15.85 0.90
C VAL A 159 -13.04 -15.79 -0.61
N VAL A 160 -13.91 -16.66 -1.13
CA VAL A 160 -14.15 -16.78 -2.57
C VAL A 160 -15.48 -16.16 -3.00
N ALA A 161 -16.42 -15.94 -2.07
CA ALA A 161 -17.66 -15.22 -2.34
C ALA A 161 -18.30 -14.66 -1.07
N VAL A 162 -19.05 -13.58 -1.22
CA VAL A 162 -20.02 -13.11 -0.22
C VAL A 162 -21.34 -12.88 -0.94
N GLU A 163 -22.41 -13.47 -0.42
CA GLU A 163 -23.76 -13.41 -1.00
C GLU A 163 -24.74 -12.83 0.03
N LYS A 164 -25.75 -12.08 -0.43
CA LYS A 164 -26.83 -11.64 0.45
C LYS A 164 -27.62 -12.84 0.96
N ALA A 165 -27.95 -12.84 2.24
CA ALA A 165 -28.77 -13.83 2.91
C ALA A 165 -29.96 -13.15 3.61
N ALA A 166 -30.91 -13.94 4.13
CA ALA A 166 -32.13 -13.40 4.78
C ALA A 166 -31.83 -12.48 5.98
N HIS A 167 -30.74 -12.73 6.71
CA HIS A 167 -30.35 -11.98 7.92
C HIS A 167 -28.93 -11.43 7.83
N GLY A 168 -28.51 -10.98 6.64
CA GLY A 168 -27.18 -10.39 6.40
C GLY A 168 -26.49 -11.04 5.21
N TYR A 169 -25.40 -11.75 5.45
CA TYR A 169 -24.50 -12.26 4.43
C TYR A 169 -24.08 -13.71 4.67
N ARG A 170 -23.95 -14.45 3.58
CA ARG A 170 -23.31 -15.76 3.53
C ARG A 170 -21.93 -15.62 2.90
N VAL A 171 -20.91 -15.94 3.66
CA VAL A 171 -19.51 -15.87 3.25
C VAL A 171 -19.03 -17.28 2.93
N ARG A 172 -18.69 -17.52 1.66
CA ARG A 172 -18.06 -18.77 1.25
C ARG A 172 -16.55 -18.58 1.24
N CYS A 173 -15.87 -19.41 2.01
CA CYS A 173 -14.44 -19.59 1.95
C CYS A 173 -14.10 -20.84 1.14
N ALA A 174 -12.82 -21.06 0.85
CA ALA A 174 -12.37 -22.26 0.15
C ALA A 174 -12.68 -23.54 0.94
N GLY A 175 -12.52 -23.51 2.27
CA GLY A 175 -12.73 -24.67 3.13
C GLY A 175 -14.08 -24.73 3.87
N ARG A 176 -14.84 -23.63 3.92
CA ARG A 176 -16.03 -23.52 4.80
C ARG A 176 -17.05 -22.48 4.33
N VAL A 177 -18.20 -22.48 4.99
CA VAL A 177 -19.26 -21.46 4.81
C VAL A 177 -19.62 -20.88 6.17
N VAL A 178 -19.71 -19.57 6.25
CA VAL A 178 -20.01 -18.80 7.45
C VAL A 178 -21.14 -17.82 7.16
N ASP A 179 -22.09 -17.67 8.08
CA ASP A 179 -23.15 -16.67 7.98
C ASP A 179 -22.88 -15.52 8.97
N THR A 180 -23.22 -14.29 8.59
CA THR A 180 -23.03 -13.11 9.44
C THR A 180 -24.08 -12.04 9.22
N SER A 181 -24.39 -11.24 10.24
CA SER A 181 -25.26 -10.07 10.07
C SER A 181 -24.54 -8.87 9.45
N HIS A 182 -23.26 -8.68 9.75
CA HIS A 182 -22.44 -7.59 9.21
C HIS A 182 -21.11 -8.09 8.64
N ALA A 183 -20.67 -7.51 7.54
CA ALA A 183 -19.39 -7.85 6.92
C ALA A 183 -18.56 -6.60 6.59
N VAL A 184 -17.24 -6.67 6.79
CA VAL A 184 -16.29 -5.62 6.42
C VAL A 184 -15.30 -6.19 5.41
N LEU A 185 -15.30 -5.64 4.20
CA LEU A 185 -14.32 -5.96 3.15
C LEU A 185 -13.06 -5.11 3.34
N ALA A 186 -11.98 -5.73 3.81
CA ALA A 186 -10.71 -5.08 4.15
C ALA A 186 -9.49 -5.79 3.52
N VAL A 187 -9.61 -6.14 2.24
CA VAL A 187 -8.65 -6.96 1.49
C VAL A 187 -7.39 -6.22 1.00
N GLY A 188 -7.26 -4.93 1.29
CA GLY A 188 -6.14 -4.11 0.80
C GLY A 188 -6.39 -3.53 -0.60
N SER A 189 -5.31 -3.34 -1.36
CA SER A 189 -5.37 -2.87 -2.75
C SER A 189 -5.84 -3.97 -3.71
N ALA A 190 -6.20 -3.59 -4.93
CA ALA A 190 -6.41 -4.57 -5.99
C ALA A 190 -5.17 -5.46 -6.16
N PRO A 191 -5.29 -6.73 -6.57
CA PRO A 191 -4.12 -7.57 -6.80
C PRO A 191 -3.24 -7.05 -7.93
N VAL A 192 -1.97 -7.49 -7.91
CA VAL A 192 -1.03 -7.25 -8.99
C VAL A 192 -1.57 -7.89 -10.26
N ARG A 193 -1.64 -7.10 -11.35
CA ARG A 193 -1.99 -7.65 -12.65
C ARG A 193 -0.82 -8.50 -13.14
N SER A 194 -1.07 -9.79 -13.34
CA SER A 194 -0.12 -10.69 -13.98
C SER A 194 0.22 -10.18 -15.38
N ARG A 195 1.51 -9.99 -15.65
CA ARG A 195 2.05 -9.45 -16.91
C ARG A 195 3.11 -10.36 -17.51
N LEU A 196 3.81 -11.12 -16.69
CA LEU A 196 4.93 -11.94 -17.12
C LEU A 196 4.42 -13.35 -17.46
N ARG A 197 4.22 -13.61 -18.75
CA ARG A 197 3.91 -14.95 -19.26
C ARG A 197 4.83 -15.26 -20.43
N ARG A 198 5.31 -16.51 -20.49
CA ARG A 198 6.12 -17.02 -21.59
C ARG A 198 5.70 -18.45 -21.88
N ASP A 199 5.34 -18.73 -23.12
CA ASP A 199 4.82 -20.04 -23.56
C ASP A 199 5.74 -20.70 -24.59
N THR A 200 7.06 -20.70 -24.32
CA THR A 200 8.03 -21.05 -25.37
C THR A 200 8.87 -22.29 -25.09
N GLY A 201 8.70 -23.00 -23.97
CA GLY A 201 9.40 -24.27 -23.67
C GLY A 201 10.94 -24.22 -23.60
N LEU A 202 11.53 -23.10 -24.01
CA LEU A 202 12.96 -22.82 -24.01
C LEU A 202 13.41 -22.31 -22.63
N PRO A 203 14.69 -22.50 -22.26
CA PRO A 203 15.29 -21.79 -21.14
C PRO A 203 15.08 -20.29 -21.29
N GLY A 204 14.85 -19.58 -20.19
CA GLY A 204 14.51 -18.16 -20.19
C GLY A 204 14.91 -17.45 -18.91
N PRO A 205 14.67 -16.14 -18.84
CA PRO A 205 14.92 -15.38 -17.63
C PRO A 205 14.06 -15.89 -16.48
N LEU A 206 14.50 -15.62 -15.25
CA LEU A 206 13.62 -15.71 -14.10
C LEU A 206 12.53 -14.64 -14.23
N LEU A 207 11.26 -15.05 -14.21
CA LEU A 207 10.11 -14.15 -14.18
C LEU A 207 9.53 -14.08 -12.76
N VAL A 208 9.43 -12.87 -12.22
CA VAL A 208 8.84 -12.60 -10.91
C VAL A 208 7.67 -11.63 -11.10
N ASP A 209 6.47 -12.17 -11.22
CA ASP A 209 5.28 -11.40 -11.61
C ASP A 209 4.57 -10.70 -10.45
N ASP A 210 4.73 -11.23 -9.23
CA ASP A 210 4.31 -10.57 -7.99
C ASP A 210 5.41 -10.76 -6.93
N PRO A 211 6.37 -9.82 -6.82
CA PRO A 211 7.42 -9.91 -5.81
C PRO A 211 6.92 -9.55 -4.40
N PHE A 212 5.66 -9.19 -4.20
CA PHE A 212 5.13 -8.70 -2.92
C PHE A 212 4.26 -9.74 -2.18
N ASP A 213 3.88 -10.85 -2.84
CA ASP A 213 3.19 -11.95 -2.17
C ASP A 213 4.12 -12.69 -1.19
N ASP A 214 5.41 -12.82 -1.54
CA ASP A 214 6.52 -13.13 -0.61
C ASP A 214 7.82 -12.47 -1.11
N MET A 215 8.16 -11.33 -0.53
CA MET A 215 9.32 -10.55 -0.95
C MET A 215 10.64 -11.24 -0.62
N GLY A 216 10.72 -11.93 0.52
CA GLY A 216 11.94 -12.63 0.93
C GLY A 216 12.28 -13.78 -0.02
N GLU A 217 11.28 -14.59 -0.40
CA GLU A 217 11.43 -15.66 -1.38
C GLU A 217 11.76 -15.09 -2.76
N ALA A 218 11.06 -14.04 -3.20
CA ALA A 218 11.31 -13.39 -4.49
C ALA A 218 12.75 -12.90 -4.60
N VAL A 219 13.25 -12.18 -3.60
CA VAL A 219 14.64 -11.68 -3.55
C VAL A 219 15.64 -12.84 -3.53
N THR A 220 15.36 -13.92 -2.80
CA THR A 220 16.21 -15.11 -2.77
C THR A 220 16.33 -15.77 -4.15
N ARG A 221 15.20 -15.93 -4.85
CA ARG A 221 15.16 -16.47 -6.22
C ARG A 221 15.90 -15.57 -7.21
N ILE A 222 15.70 -14.26 -7.12
CA ILE A 222 16.40 -13.27 -7.95
C ILE A 222 17.91 -13.35 -7.71
N ALA A 223 18.34 -13.39 -6.46
CA ALA A 223 19.76 -13.49 -6.12
C ALA A 223 20.41 -14.77 -6.66
N ALA A 224 19.71 -15.91 -6.58
CA ALA A 224 20.17 -17.17 -7.17
C ALA A 224 20.30 -17.08 -8.70
N ALA A 225 19.32 -16.46 -9.37
CA ALA A 225 19.35 -16.28 -10.82
C ALA A 225 20.50 -15.36 -11.26
N VAL A 226 20.72 -14.24 -10.55
CA VAL A 226 21.83 -13.32 -10.82
C VAL A 226 23.18 -14.02 -10.70
N ARG A 227 23.42 -14.76 -9.60
CA ARG A 227 24.67 -15.52 -9.39
C ARG A 227 24.86 -16.67 -10.38
N GLY A 228 23.79 -17.13 -11.01
CA GLY A 228 23.82 -18.16 -12.05
C GLY A 228 24.41 -17.64 -13.37
N VAL A 229 24.38 -16.33 -13.62
CA VAL A 229 24.97 -15.71 -14.81
C VAL A 229 26.48 -15.66 -14.62
N ARG A 230 27.21 -16.38 -15.48
CA ARG A 230 28.68 -16.39 -15.51
C ARG A 230 29.16 -15.43 -16.59
N ASP A 231 30.37 -14.90 -16.41
CA ASP A 231 31.13 -14.13 -17.42
C ASP A 231 30.69 -12.67 -17.67
N ARG A 232 29.57 -12.23 -17.10
CA ARG A 232 29.11 -10.82 -17.14
C ARG A 232 28.18 -10.51 -15.98
N PRO A 233 27.97 -9.22 -15.64
CA PRO A 233 26.86 -8.84 -14.78
C PRO A 233 25.52 -9.33 -15.35
N ALA A 234 24.66 -9.86 -14.48
CA ALA A 234 23.29 -10.20 -14.85
C ALA A 234 22.51 -8.93 -15.21
N HIS A 235 21.56 -9.03 -16.12
CA HIS A 235 20.67 -7.94 -16.47
C HIS A 235 19.27 -8.17 -15.90
N VAL A 236 18.88 -7.30 -14.96
CA VAL A 236 17.58 -7.32 -14.29
C VAL A 236 16.71 -6.21 -14.87
N VAL A 237 15.57 -6.58 -15.47
CA VAL A 237 14.59 -5.61 -15.96
C VAL A 237 13.45 -5.49 -14.95
N VAL A 238 13.19 -4.29 -14.47
CA VAL A 238 12.11 -3.99 -13.52
C VAL A 238 11.01 -3.20 -14.21
N LEU A 239 9.77 -3.68 -14.15
CA LEU A 239 8.62 -3.01 -14.74
C LEU A 239 7.95 -2.12 -13.70
N GLY A 240 7.73 -0.85 -14.01
CA GLY A 240 7.17 0.13 -13.06
C GLY A 240 8.25 0.94 -12.34
N ALA A 241 7.86 2.10 -11.81
CA ALA A 241 8.77 3.05 -11.15
C ALA A 241 8.12 3.70 -9.91
N ASN A 242 7.45 2.87 -9.09
CA ASN A 242 6.79 3.31 -7.86
C ASN A 242 7.61 2.89 -6.63
N ALA A 243 7.06 3.06 -5.42
CA ALA A 243 7.69 2.61 -4.18
C ALA A 243 8.10 1.13 -4.21
N GLY A 244 7.30 0.26 -4.84
CA GLY A 244 7.65 -1.16 -5.01
C GLY A 244 8.92 -1.39 -5.84
N THR A 245 9.21 -0.52 -6.81
CA THR A 245 10.48 -0.56 -7.57
C THR A 245 11.66 -0.16 -6.68
N MET A 246 11.48 0.86 -5.84
CA MET A 246 12.51 1.28 -4.88
C MET A 246 12.79 0.16 -3.86
N ASP A 247 11.73 -0.49 -3.36
CA ASP A 247 11.83 -1.69 -2.52
C ASP A 247 12.67 -2.77 -3.20
N MET A 248 12.33 -3.16 -4.42
CA MET A 248 13.05 -4.24 -5.10
C MET A 248 14.50 -3.88 -5.41
N LEU A 249 14.78 -2.65 -5.85
CA LEU A 249 16.16 -2.21 -6.04
C LEU A 249 16.94 -2.27 -4.73
N PHE A 250 16.39 -1.76 -3.62
CA PHE A 250 17.05 -1.83 -2.32
C PHE A 250 17.27 -3.28 -1.88
N GLN A 251 16.24 -4.11 -1.90
CA GLN A 251 16.29 -5.48 -1.36
C GLN A 251 17.24 -6.39 -2.16
N ILE A 252 17.22 -6.29 -3.50
CA ILE A 252 18.13 -7.06 -4.35
C ILE A 252 19.58 -6.65 -4.07
N ASN A 253 19.85 -5.34 -3.99
CA ASN A 253 21.21 -4.84 -3.81
C ASN A 253 21.72 -5.00 -2.38
N ASP A 254 20.84 -5.01 -1.37
CA ASP A 254 21.19 -5.38 -0.01
C ASP A 254 21.56 -6.88 0.06
N ARG A 255 20.86 -7.74 -0.69
CA ARG A 255 21.14 -9.18 -0.70
C ARG A 255 22.41 -9.58 -1.48
N LEU A 256 22.68 -8.90 -2.59
CA LEU A 256 23.75 -9.24 -3.53
C LEU A 256 25.00 -8.36 -3.39
N GLY A 257 24.86 -7.13 -2.92
CA GLY A 257 25.84 -6.08 -3.17
C GLY A 257 25.61 -5.42 -4.54
N ALA A 258 26.09 -4.19 -4.67
CA ALA A 258 25.71 -3.31 -5.77
C ALA A 258 26.52 -3.49 -7.06
N ASP A 259 27.29 -4.57 -7.20
CA ASP A 259 28.19 -4.85 -8.35
C ASP A 259 27.85 -6.12 -9.13
N GLU A 260 26.86 -6.92 -8.72
CA GLU A 260 26.54 -8.21 -9.37
C GLU A 260 25.58 -8.10 -10.57
N ALA A 261 24.70 -7.10 -10.60
CA ALA A 261 23.68 -6.93 -11.65
C ALA A 261 23.52 -5.51 -12.19
N THR A 262 23.26 -5.38 -13.49
CA THR A 262 22.78 -4.14 -14.12
C THR A 262 21.26 -4.13 -14.15
N PHE A 263 20.67 -2.94 -14.12
CA PHE A 263 19.24 -2.73 -13.98
C PHE A 263 18.69 -1.85 -15.09
N THR A 264 17.59 -2.26 -15.71
CA THR A 264 16.76 -1.39 -16.56
C THR A 264 15.38 -1.27 -15.94
N VAL A 265 14.94 -0.05 -15.66
CA VAL A 265 13.58 0.24 -15.18
C VAL A 265 12.73 0.74 -16.35
N VAL A 266 11.67 0.02 -16.69
CA VAL A 266 10.73 0.41 -17.75
C VAL A 266 9.45 0.93 -17.11
N SER A 267 9.12 2.20 -17.33
CA SER A 267 7.91 2.80 -16.76
C SER A 267 7.37 3.95 -17.62
N PRO A 268 6.06 4.24 -17.57
CA PRO A 268 5.48 5.31 -18.40
C PRO A 268 6.15 6.67 -18.25
N SER A 269 6.63 7.02 -17.04
CA SER A 269 7.31 8.29 -16.78
C SER A 269 8.81 8.27 -17.06
N GLY A 270 9.44 7.09 -17.08
CA GLY A 270 10.91 6.97 -17.08
C GLY A 270 11.58 7.59 -15.85
N GLN A 271 10.83 7.80 -14.76
CA GLN A 271 11.29 8.51 -13.56
C GLN A 271 10.96 7.70 -12.31
N LEU A 272 11.97 7.52 -11.45
CA LEU A 272 11.81 6.99 -10.09
C LEU A 272 11.35 8.10 -9.11
N PRO A 273 10.81 7.74 -7.94
CA PRO A 273 10.46 8.69 -6.89
C PRO A 273 11.62 9.63 -6.52
N GLU A 274 11.32 10.90 -6.28
CA GLU A 274 12.31 11.90 -5.87
C GLU A 274 12.71 11.72 -4.39
N ARG A 275 13.93 12.13 -4.04
CA ARG A 275 14.46 12.01 -2.68
C ARG A 275 13.78 12.96 -1.70
N LEU A 276 13.43 12.44 -0.53
CA LEU A 276 13.15 13.22 0.68
C LEU A 276 14.47 13.41 1.44
N ASP A 277 14.94 14.65 1.56
CA ASP A 277 16.15 14.95 2.33
C ASP A 277 15.86 15.09 3.83
N GLU A 278 16.70 14.46 4.66
CA GLU A 278 16.63 14.54 6.13
C GLU A 278 16.98 15.94 6.66
N GLN A 279 17.84 16.68 5.96
CA GLN A 279 18.41 17.96 6.40
C GLN A 279 18.00 19.15 5.51
N HIS A 280 16.93 18.99 4.73
CA HIS A 280 16.51 20.03 3.81
C HIS A 280 15.65 21.06 4.53
N GLU A 281 16.23 22.24 4.81
CA GLU A 281 15.43 23.41 5.14
C GLU A 281 14.54 23.74 3.93
N PRO A 282 13.19 23.63 4.06
CA PRO A 282 12.30 23.84 2.94
C PRO A 282 12.51 25.24 2.38
N ARG A 283 12.85 25.34 1.08
CA ARG A 283 12.98 26.65 0.46
C ARG A 283 11.57 27.25 0.31
N PRO A 284 11.40 28.56 0.53
CA PRO A 284 10.10 29.20 0.43
C PRO A 284 9.46 28.95 -0.94
N PHE A 285 8.26 28.38 -0.93
CA PHE A 285 7.46 28.13 -2.12
C PHE A 285 5.98 28.43 -1.85
N ARG A 286 5.31 29.04 -2.83
CA ARG A 286 3.87 29.34 -2.79
C ARG A 286 3.16 28.65 -3.94
N ALA A 287 1.99 28.09 -3.72
CA ALA A 287 1.21 27.48 -4.79
C ALA A 287 0.35 28.55 -5.48
N GLU A 288 0.99 29.47 -6.22
CA GLU A 288 0.36 30.68 -6.76
C GLU A 288 -0.85 30.39 -7.68
N ARG A 289 -0.82 29.30 -8.43
CA ARG A 289 -1.92 28.92 -9.32
C ARG A 289 -3.09 28.36 -8.53
N LEU A 290 -2.83 27.52 -7.53
CA LEU A 290 -3.86 27.04 -6.62
C LEU A 290 -4.46 28.17 -5.76
N GLU A 291 -3.63 29.08 -5.25
CA GLU A 291 -4.07 30.28 -4.52
C GLU A 291 -4.92 31.23 -5.40
N ALA A 292 -4.68 31.26 -6.71
CA ALA A 292 -5.54 32.00 -7.65
C ALA A 292 -6.93 31.35 -7.79
N LEU A 293 -7.01 30.02 -7.82
CA LEU A 293 -8.29 29.30 -7.79
C LEU A 293 -9.03 29.51 -6.47
N GLU A 294 -8.32 29.45 -5.35
CA GLU A 294 -8.87 29.72 -4.02
C GLU A 294 -9.54 31.11 -3.98
N ARG A 295 -8.87 32.15 -4.50
CA ARG A 295 -9.41 33.51 -4.59
C ARG A 295 -10.58 33.67 -5.54
N ALA A 296 -10.71 32.81 -6.56
CA ALA A 296 -11.85 32.83 -7.47
C ALA A 296 -13.14 32.34 -6.81
N GLY A 297 -13.04 31.60 -5.69
CA GLY A 297 -14.19 31.16 -4.87
C GLY A 297 -14.95 29.94 -5.39
N THR A 298 -14.69 29.51 -6.63
CA THR A 298 -15.25 28.29 -7.24
C THR A 298 -14.22 27.68 -8.19
N ALA A 299 -14.13 26.35 -8.24
CA ALA A 299 -13.23 25.65 -9.16
C ALA A 299 -13.84 24.34 -9.71
N ALA A 300 -13.41 23.95 -10.90
CA ALA A 300 -13.64 22.61 -11.44
C ALA A 300 -12.49 21.66 -11.04
N ALA A 301 -12.77 20.37 -10.97
CA ALA A 301 -11.82 19.33 -10.57
C ALA A 301 -10.55 19.34 -11.42
N VAL A 302 -10.71 19.42 -12.75
CA VAL A 302 -9.59 19.48 -13.70
C VAL A 302 -8.74 20.74 -13.48
N SER A 303 -9.35 21.88 -13.13
CA SER A 303 -8.63 23.12 -12.89
C SER A 303 -7.72 23.01 -11.65
N VAL A 304 -8.15 22.31 -10.59
CA VAL A 304 -7.30 22.04 -9.42
C VAL A 304 -6.06 21.25 -9.83
N TYR A 305 -6.24 20.21 -10.66
CA TYR A 305 -5.13 19.41 -11.16
C TYR A 305 -4.17 20.20 -12.04
N GLU A 306 -4.69 20.95 -13.01
CA GLU A 306 -3.89 21.77 -13.92
C GLU A 306 -3.11 22.86 -13.16
N ALA A 307 -3.74 23.51 -12.19
CA ALA A 307 -3.09 24.49 -11.33
C ALA A 307 -1.97 23.85 -10.49
N ALA A 308 -2.23 22.69 -9.89
CA ALA A 308 -1.22 21.95 -9.14
C ALA A 308 -0.03 21.56 -10.03
N LEU A 309 -0.27 21.06 -11.25
CA LEU A 309 0.81 20.74 -12.19
C LEU A 309 1.61 21.97 -12.61
N ALA A 310 0.94 23.10 -12.85
CA ALA A 310 1.61 24.35 -13.18
C ALA A 310 2.50 24.84 -12.03
N ASP A 311 2.05 24.71 -10.79
CA ASP A 311 2.84 25.03 -9.59
C ASP A 311 4.03 24.06 -9.43
N ILE A 312 3.84 22.75 -9.63
CA ILE A 312 4.94 21.76 -9.62
C ILE A 312 5.98 22.10 -10.69
N ALA A 313 5.55 22.37 -11.92
CA ALA A 313 6.44 22.71 -13.03
C ALA A 313 7.24 23.99 -12.73
N ARG A 314 6.59 25.02 -12.18
CA ARG A 314 7.23 26.26 -11.76
C ARG A 314 8.27 26.02 -10.67
N GLY A 315 7.94 25.19 -9.68
CA GLY A 315 8.89 24.80 -8.65
C GLY A 315 10.13 24.13 -9.25
N ARG A 316 9.95 23.15 -10.13
CA ARG A 316 11.04 22.47 -10.83
C ARG A 316 11.89 23.43 -11.67
N SER A 317 11.28 24.38 -12.38
CA SER A 317 12.03 25.41 -13.13
C SER A 317 12.86 26.33 -12.23
N ALA A 318 12.46 26.50 -10.96
CA ALA A 318 13.23 27.22 -9.95
C ALA A 318 14.26 26.33 -9.22
N GLY A 319 14.46 25.09 -9.69
CA GLY A 319 15.36 24.12 -9.07
C GLY A 319 14.84 23.56 -7.74
N LEU A 320 13.53 23.63 -7.48
CA LEU A 320 12.86 23.04 -6.31
C LEU A 320 12.49 21.58 -6.57
N SER A 321 12.54 20.76 -5.53
CA SER A 321 12.16 19.34 -5.59
C SER A 321 10.76 19.11 -5.01
N VAL A 322 10.32 17.84 -5.02
CA VAL A 322 9.11 17.43 -4.30
C VAL A 322 9.17 17.77 -2.80
N ALA A 323 10.35 17.77 -2.18
CA ALA A 323 10.53 18.06 -0.76
C ALA A 323 10.18 19.53 -0.43
N ASP A 324 10.46 20.46 -1.35
CA ASP A 324 10.10 21.87 -1.25
C ASP A 324 8.60 22.12 -1.48
N THR A 325 8.03 21.42 -2.47
CA THR A 325 6.75 21.80 -3.08
C THR A 325 5.55 21.02 -2.54
N LEU A 326 5.75 19.81 -2.02
CA LEU A 326 4.65 18.93 -1.62
C LEU A 326 3.76 19.54 -0.54
N GLY A 327 4.36 20.08 0.52
CA GLY A 327 3.63 20.66 1.65
C GLY A 327 2.74 21.83 1.22
N PRO A 328 3.31 22.90 0.63
CA PRO A 328 2.53 24.04 0.16
C PRO A 328 1.44 23.67 -0.86
N ILE A 329 1.74 22.77 -1.81
CA ILE A 329 0.77 22.34 -2.82
C ILE A 329 -0.36 21.52 -2.18
N SER A 330 -0.05 20.57 -1.30
CA SER A 330 -1.05 19.75 -0.63
C SER A 330 -1.97 20.59 0.25
N GLN A 331 -1.42 21.59 0.95
CA GLN A 331 -2.20 22.55 1.74
C GLN A 331 -3.12 23.39 0.83
N ALA A 332 -2.61 23.90 -0.29
CA ALA A 332 -3.41 24.69 -1.21
C ALA A 332 -4.52 23.86 -1.88
N VAL A 333 -4.23 22.63 -2.31
CA VAL A 333 -5.27 21.68 -2.77
C VAL A 333 -6.31 21.48 -1.67
N GLY A 334 -5.90 21.25 -0.42
CA GLY A 334 -6.81 21.09 0.71
C GLY A 334 -7.73 22.29 0.96
N ARG A 335 -7.31 23.51 0.63
CA ARG A 335 -8.15 24.72 0.71
C ARG A 335 -9.07 24.91 -0.49
N VAL A 336 -8.67 24.45 -1.67
CA VAL A 336 -9.48 24.56 -2.89
C VAL A 336 -10.55 23.48 -2.97
N LEU A 337 -10.28 22.26 -2.49
CA LEU A 337 -11.23 21.14 -2.58
C LEU A 337 -12.62 21.43 -1.99
N PRO A 338 -12.76 22.10 -0.83
CA PRO A 338 -14.07 22.52 -0.31
C PRO A 338 -14.86 23.51 -1.19
N LEU A 339 -14.23 24.11 -2.21
CA LEU A 339 -14.86 25.05 -3.16
C LEU A 339 -15.44 24.35 -4.40
N LEU A 340 -15.24 23.04 -4.53
CA LEU A 340 -15.79 22.26 -5.64
C LEU A 340 -17.25 21.91 -5.35
N ALA A 341 -18.05 21.83 -6.42
CA ALA A 341 -19.34 21.14 -6.35
C ALA A 341 -19.15 19.65 -6.00
N GLU A 342 -20.22 19.01 -5.53
CA GLU A 342 -20.16 17.62 -5.06
C GLU A 342 -19.70 16.65 -6.16
N ASP A 343 -20.24 16.79 -7.37
CA ASP A 343 -19.86 15.99 -8.55
C ASP A 343 -18.39 16.19 -8.94
N GLN A 344 -17.89 17.42 -8.84
CA GLN A 344 -16.49 17.76 -9.10
C GLN A 344 -15.57 17.21 -8.01
N THR A 345 -16.01 17.17 -6.75
CA THR A 345 -15.25 16.57 -5.66
C THR A 345 -15.08 15.06 -5.87
N VAL A 346 -16.14 14.39 -6.30
CA VAL A 346 -16.09 12.96 -6.69
C VAL A 346 -15.18 12.77 -7.90
N GLU A 347 -15.31 13.60 -8.94
CA GLU A 347 -14.43 13.53 -10.12
C GLU A 347 -12.94 13.70 -9.74
N PHE A 348 -12.66 14.63 -8.83
CA PHE A 348 -11.31 14.81 -8.32
C PHE A 348 -10.81 13.56 -7.59
N ALA A 349 -11.60 13.01 -6.66
CA ALA A 349 -11.24 11.80 -5.92
C ALA A 349 -11.00 10.60 -6.84
N ASP A 350 -11.83 10.44 -7.86
CA ASP A 350 -11.84 9.28 -8.75
C ASP A 350 -10.73 9.32 -9.81
N ARG A 351 -10.39 10.51 -10.31
CA ARG A 351 -9.47 10.66 -11.45
C ARG A 351 -8.26 11.54 -11.14
N TRP A 352 -8.51 12.79 -10.76
CA TRP A 352 -7.48 13.82 -10.79
C TRP A 352 -6.54 13.77 -9.58
N GLY A 353 -7.02 13.37 -8.41
CA GLY A 353 -6.20 13.12 -7.23
C GLY A 353 -5.21 11.98 -7.46
N VAL A 354 -5.66 10.87 -8.08
CA VAL A 354 -4.80 9.74 -8.45
C VAL A 354 -3.75 10.15 -9.50
N ALA A 355 -4.13 10.99 -10.47
CA ALA A 355 -3.19 11.53 -11.45
C ALA A 355 -2.15 12.45 -10.78
N LEU A 356 -2.59 13.37 -9.92
CA LEU A 356 -1.72 14.30 -9.20
C LEU A 356 -0.70 13.56 -8.33
N GLY A 357 -1.12 12.50 -7.62
CA GLY A 357 -0.24 11.69 -6.78
C GLY A 357 0.96 11.11 -7.51
N ARG A 358 0.88 10.91 -8.85
CA ARG A 358 2.01 10.42 -9.67
C ARG A 358 3.15 11.43 -9.78
N HIS A 359 2.84 12.72 -9.66
CA HIS A 359 3.81 13.82 -9.73
C HIS A 359 4.40 14.19 -8.37
N GLN A 360 3.89 13.59 -7.29
CA GLN A 360 4.27 13.86 -5.90
C GLN A 360 4.97 12.66 -5.25
N ARG A 361 5.43 11.71 -6.07
CA ARG A 361 6.11 10.49 -5.62
C ARG A 361 7.47 10.83 -5.05
N ARG A 362 7.75 10.23 -3.91
CA ARG A 362 8.98 10.44 -3.16
C ARG A 362 9.39 9.19 -2.41
N ALA A 363 10.65 9.10 -2.05
CA ALA A 363 11.22 8.02 -1.28
C ALA A 363 12.23 8.54 -0.25
N GLY A 364 12.41 7.76 0.81
CA GLY A 364 13.44 8.01 1.80
C GLY A 364 14.85 8.00 1.22
N TRP A 365 15.75 8.63 1.96
CA TRP A 365 17.13 8.81 1.58
C TRP A 365 17.82 7.47 1.27
N GLU A 366 17.54 6.42 2.06
CA GLU A 366 18.20 5.12 1.95
C GLU A 366 17.84 4.37 0.67
N TYR A 367 16.59 4.50 0.22
CA TYR A 367 16.18 3.99 -1.08
C TYR A 367 16.87 4.75 -2.21
N CYS A 368 16.99 6.07 -2.08
CA CYS A 368 17.60 6.91 -3.08
C CYS A 368 19.13 6.69 -3.17
N GLU A 369 19.82 6.42 -2.06
CA GLU A 369 21.25 6.09 -2.06
C GLU A 369 21.56 4.88 -2.95
N VAL A 370 20.71 3.83 -2.91
CA VAL A 370 20.86 2.68 -3.81
C VAL A 370 20.77 3.10 -5.27
N VAL A 371 19.78 3.93 -5.61
CA VAL A 371 19.55 4.42 -6.97
C VAL A 371 20.71 5.30 -7.44
N GLU A 372 21.15 6.24 -6.60
CA GLU A 372 22.28 7.14 -6.85
C GLU A 372 23.57 6.34 -7.07
N HIS A 373 23.83 5.34 -6.23
CA HIS A 373 24.99 4.46 -6.34
C HIS A 373 24.99 3.66 -7.66
N LEU A 374 23.85 3.04 -8.01
CA LEU A 374 23.72 2.30 -9.26
C LEU A 374 23.85 3.22 -10.49
N ALA A 375 23.28 4.42 -10.44
CA ALA A 375 23.37 5.40 -11.52
C ALA A 375 24.81 5.90 -11.70
N ALA A 376 25.50 6.25 -10.62
CA ALA A 376 26.90 6.69 -10.64
C ALA A 376 27.85 5.60 -11.18
N GLY A 377 27.56 4.33 -10.92
CA GLY A 377 28.28 3.19 -11.47
C GLY A 377 27.90 2.82 -12.92
N GLY A 378 26.98 3.55 -13.56
CA GLY A 378 26.49 3.20 -14.90
C GLY A 378 25.71 1.88 -14.95
N ARG A 379 25.15 1.45 -13.82
CA ARG A 379 24.47 0.14 -13.65
C ARG A 379 22.95 0.25 -13.62
N LEU A 380 22.39 1.46 -13.75
CA LEU A 380 20.96 1.70 -13.82
C LEU A 380 20.60 2.53 -15.05
N GLN A 381 19.66 2.02 -15.85
CA GLN A 381 19.03 2.73 -16.94
C GLN A 381 17.55 2.91 -16.66
N LEU A 382 17.05 4.13 -16.88
CA LEU A 382 15.61 4.44 -16.80
C LEU A 382 15.07 4.60 -18.21
N VAL A 383 14.00 3.87 -18.53
CA VAL A 383 13.35 3.87 -19.84
C VAL A 383 11.91 4.36 -19.69
N ALA A 384 11.60 5.43 -20.40
CA ALA A 384 10.24 5.94 -20.53
C ALA A 384 9.47 5.10 -21.56
N GLY A 385 8.43 4.40 -21.11
CA GLY A 385 7.61 3.54 -21.95
C GLY A 385 6.73 2.58 -21.17
N SER A 386 5.70 2.06 -21.83
CA SER A 386 4.79 1.08 -21.23
C SER A 386 5.14 -0.33 -21.66
N PHE A 387 5.29 -1.26 -20.70
CA PHE A 387 5.47 -2.68 -21.00
C PHE A 387 4.36 -3.19 -21.94
N VAL A 388 4.76 -3.92 -22.99
CA VAL A 388 3.86 -4.56 -23.96
C VAL A 388 3.87 -6.07 -23.76
N ASP A 389 5.04 -6.70 -23.94
CA ASP A 389 5.18 -8.16 -23.86
C ASP A 389 6.63 -8.60 -23.66
N LEU A 390 6.84 -9.89 -23.41
CA LEU A 390 8.13 -10.57 -23.50
C LEU A 390 8.31 -11.18 -24.88
N VAL A 391 9.51 -11.02 -25.45
CA VAL A 391 9.80 -11.48 -26.81
C VAL A 391 11.10 -12.27 -26.86
N ASP A 392 11.14 -13.32 -27.68
CA ASP A 392 12.39 -14.01 -27.96
C ASP A 392 13.16 -13.24 -29.04
N GLY A 393 14.40 -12.87 -28.72
CA GLY A 393 15.30 -12.23 -29.67
C GLY A 393 15.91 -13.21 -30.68
N PRO A 394 16.56 -12.70 -31.73
CA PRO A 394 17.22 -13.53 -32.73
C PRO A 394 18.38 -14.36 -32.17
N ASP A 395 18.92 -13.98 -31.01
CA ASP A 395 19.93 -14.72 -30.25
C ASP A 395 19.33 -15.79 -29.31
N GLY A 396 18.01 -16.04 -29.40
CA GLY A 396 17.28 -16.98 -28.56
C GLY A 396 17.08 -16.51 -27.13
N ARG A 397 17.41 -15.24 -26.80
CA ARG A 397 17.28 -14.68 -25.45
C ARG A 397 16.09 -13.73 -25.34
N THR A 398 15.43 -13.77 -24.19
CA THR A 398 14.22 -12.97 -23.95
C THR A 398 14.55 -11.48 -23.76
N ARG A 399 13.76 -10.62 -24.41
CA ARG A 399 13.78 -9.17 -24.26
C ARG A 399 12.42 -8.66 -23.79
N VAL A 400 12.45 -7.51 -23.15
CA VAL A 400 11.24 -6.78 -22.75
C VAL A 400 10.86 -5.83 -23.87
N ARG A 401 9.68 -6.00 -24.46
CA ARG A 401 9.11 -5.07 -25.43
C ARG A 401 8.31 -3.99 -24.70
N TYR A 402 8.47 -2.74 -25.12
CA TYR A 402 7.75 -1.60 -24.57
C TYR A 402 7.30 -0.62 -25.65
N GLY A 403 6.19 0.07 -25.42
CA GLY A 403 5.71 1.14 -26.29
C GLY A 403 6.18 2.51 -25.81
N ALA A 404 6.74 3.31 -26.70
CA ALA A 404 7.18 4.69 -26.46
C ALA A 404 7.13 5.51 -27.77
N ASP A 405 6.80 6.80 -27.67
CA ASP A 405 6.78 7.74 -28.81
C ASP A 405 5.98 7.28 -30.03
N GLY A 406 4.88 6.54 -29.81
CA GLY A 406 4.03 6.00 -30.87
C GLY A 406 4.58 4.76 -31.58
N GLY A 407 5.71 4.21 -31.13
CA GLY A 407 6.33 2.99 -31.64
C GLY A 407 6.58 1.93 -30.56
N GLU A 408 6.98 0.73 -31.00
CA GLU A 408 7.42 -0.35 -30.11
C GLU A 408 8.94 -0.50 -30.16
N HIS A 409 9.52 -0.74 -29.00
CA HIS A 409 10.96 -0.85 -28.79
C HIS A 409 11.25 -2.08 -27.93
N VAL A 410 12.51 -2.50 -27.92
CA VAL A 410 12.98 -3.60 -27.08
C VAL A 410 14.10 -3.13 -26.17
N VAL A 411 14.09 -3.60 -24.93
CA VAL A 411 15.21 -3.42 -24.00
C VAL A 411 16.38 -4.29 -24.49
N ASP A 412 17.56 -3.68 -24.55
CA ASP A 412 18.84 -4.34 -24.85
C ASP A 412 19.88 -3.91 -23.79
N PRO A 413 20.69 -4.84 -23.22
CA PRO A 413 20.79 -6.26 -23.54
C PRO A 413 19.53 -7.08 -23.13
N PRO A 414 19.39 -8.34 -23.58
CA PRO A 414 18.31 -9.22 -23.12
C PRO A 414 18.34 -9.44 -21.61
N ALA A 415 17.18 -9.78 -21.06
CA ALA A 415 16.98 -9.93 -19.62
C ALA A 415 17.43 -11.32 -19.15
N ASP A 416 18.10 -11.36 -17.99
CA ASP A 416 18.32 -12.59 -17.21
C ASP A 416 17.25 -12.74 -16.12
N VAL A 417 16.70 -11.62 -15.65
CA VAL A 417 15.60 -11.55 -14.69
C VAL A 417 14.62 -10.46 -15.12
N VAL A 418 13.31 -10.72 -15.02
CA VAL A 418 12.27 -9.71 -15.17
C VAL A 418 11.39 -9.67 -13.92
N VAL A 419 11.25 -8.49 -13.33
CA VAL A 419 10.48 -8.27 -12.09
C VAL A 419 9.33 -7.30 -12.37
N ASN A 420 8.09 -7.72 -12.09
CA ASN A 420 6.91 -6.88 -12.24
C ASN A 420 6.64 -6.08 -10.96
N CYS A 421 7.03 -4.80 -10.98
CA CYS A 421 6.74 -3.81 -9.94
C CYS A 421 5.70 -2.77 -10.41
N ALA A 422 4.89 -3.10 -11.43
CA ALA A 422 3.97 -2.15 -12.06
C ALA A 422 2.77 -1.79 -11.17
N GLY A 423 2.65 -2.42 -10.00
CA GLY A 423 1.63 -2.16 -9.01
C GLY A 423 0.30 -2.85 -9.30
N PRO A 424 -0.70 -2.56 -8.46
CA PRO A 424 -2.03 -3.13 -8.58
C PRO A 424 -2.73 -2.70 -9.89
N SER A 425 -3.71 -3.48 -10.33
CA SER A 425 -4.54 -3.06 -11.47
C SER A 425 -5.22 -1.71 -11.19
N GLY A 426 -5.12 -0.76 -12.12
CA GLY A 426 -5.81 0.53 -12.02
C GLY A 426 -7.33 0.45 -12.21
N SER A 427 -7.85 -0.72 -12.58
CA SER A 427 -9.28 -1.00 -12.61
C SER A 427 -9.53 -2.38 -12.00
N LEU A 428 -10.45 -2.45 -11.04
CA LEU A 428 -10.92 -3.68 -10.42
C LEU A 428 -11.60 -4.60 -11.43
N ARG A 429 -12.09 -4.06 -12.56
CA ARG A 429 -12.64 -4.85 -13.67
C ARG A 429 -11.57 -5.65 -14.43
N LEU A 430 -10.32 -5.21 -14.37
CA LEU A 430 -9.17 -5.84 -15.03
C LEU A 430 -8.30 -6.64 -14.05
N ALA A 431 -8.67 -6.62 -12.76
CA ALA A 431 -7.97 -7.34 -11.72
C ALA A 431 -8.64 -8.69 -11.51
N ALA A 432 -7.88 -9.79 -11.62
CA ALA A 432 -8.20 -10.96 -10.79
C ALA A 432 -7.94 -10.51 -9.34
N PRO A 433 -8.89 -10.72 -8.42
CA PRO A 433 -9.34 -12.04 -8.03
C PRO A 433 -10.85 -12.25 -8.25
N PRO A 434 -11.33 -13.51 -8.15
CA PRO A 434 -12.74 -13.84 -8.30
C PRO A 434 -13.69 -13.09 -7.35
N LEU A 435 -13.21 -12.67 -6.17
CA LEU A 435 -14.08 -12.12 -5.13
C LEU A 435 -14.72 -10.79 -5.51
N LEU A 436 -13.93 -9.79 -5.95
CA LEU A 436 -14.47 -8.44 -6.25
C LEU A 436 -15.39 -8.47 -7.47
N GLU A 437 -15.01 -9.22 -8.51
CA GLU A 437 -15.87 -9.43 -9.68
C GLU A 437 -17.22 -10.04 -9.26
N ARG A 438 -17.19 -11.07 -8.42
CA ARG A 438 -18.38 -11.75 -7.94
C ARG A 438 -19.24 -10.89 -7.01
N LEU A 439 -18.64 -10.11 -6.11
CA LEU A 439 -19.37 -9.14 -5.27
C LEU A 439 -20.16 -8.13 -6.11
N VAL A 440 -19.58 -7.67 -7.23
CA VAL A 440 -20.25 -6.76 -8.16
C VAL A 440 -21.33 -7.50 -8.96
N ALA A 441 -21.03 -8.69 -9.47
CA ALA A 441 -21.98 -9.50 -10.24
C ALA A 441 -23.22 -9.91 -9.41
N ASP A 442 -23.02 -10.26 -8.14
CA ASP A 442 -24.06 -10.64 -7.20
C ASP A 442 -24.80 -9.42 -6.59
N GLY A 443 -24.42 -8.20 -7.00
CA GLY A 443 -25.06 -6.96 -6.57
C GLY A 443 -24.87 -6.64 -5.08
N VAL A 444 -23.79 -7.15 -4.47
CA VAL A 444 -23.41 -6.83 -3.08
C VAL A 444 -22.83 -5.42 -2.99
N CYS A 445 -21.98 -5.04 -3.95
CA CYS A 445 -21.42 -3.70 -4.03
C CYS A 445 -21.38 -3.18 -5.47
N ARG A 446 -21.06 -1.89 -5.62
CA ARG A 446 -20.83 -1.24 -6.92
C ARG A 446 -19.43 -0.65 -6.95
N LEU A 447 -18.83 -0.57 -8.13
CA LEU A 447 -17.54 0.11 -8.29
C LEU A 447 -17.73 1.63 -8.41
N THR A 448 -16.70 2.40 -8.07
CA THR A 448 -16.62 3.83 -8.41
C THR A 448 -16.59 4.03 -9.94
N PRO A 449 -16.85 5.24 -10.48
CA PRO A 449 -16.89 5.48 -11.92
C PRO A 449 -15.62 5.06 -12.67
N SER A 450 -14.42 5.32 -12.14
CA SER A 450 -13.15 4.83 -12.70
C SER A 450 -13.00 3.30 -12.65
N GLY A 451 -13.77 2.64 -11.80
CA GLY A 451 -13.57 1.24 -11.44
C GLY A 451 -12.35 0.99 -10.56
N GLY A 452 -11.72 2.04 -10.00
CA GLY A 452 -10.54 1.93 -9.14
C GLY A 452 -10.85 1.54 -7.68
N GLY A 453 -12.10 1.74 -7.23
CA GLY A 453 -12.55 1.39 -5.88
C GLY A 453 -13.99 0.89 -5.83
N VAL A 454 -14.47 0.62 -4.61
CA VAL A 454 -15.84 0.25 -4.30
C VAL A 454 -16.58 1.48 -3.81
N HIS A 455 -17.75 1.75 -4.38
CA HIS A 455 -18.58 2.88 -3.99
C HIS A 455 -19.21 2.67 -2.61
N VAL A 456 -19.11 3.67 -1.74
CA VAL A 456 -19.64 3.63 -0.36
C VAL A 456 -20.39 4.91 -0.01
N GLY A 457 -21.27 4.82 0.99
CA GLY A 457 -21.87 5.96 1.67
C GLY A 457 -20.92 6.65 2.67
N PRO A 458 -21.42 7.70 3.36
CA PRO A 458 -20.63 8.45 4.34
C PRO A 458 -20.19 7.63 5.57
N ASP A 459 -20.90 6.54 5.85
CA ASP A 459 -20.68 5.54 6.90
C ASP A 459 -19.84 4.34 6.42
N LEU A 460 -19.18 4.47 5.26
CA LEU A 460 -18.38 3.42 4.62
C LEU A 460 -19.19 2.16 4.21
N ALA A 461 -20.52 2.21 4.25
CA ALA A 461 -21.38 1.12 3.81
C ALA A 461 -21.49 1.09 2.28
N ALA A 462 -21.24 -0.06 1.65
CA ALA A 462 -21.55 -0.30 0.23
C ALA A 462 -22.96 -0.89 0.05
N ALA A 463 -23.49 -1.53 1.09
CA ALA A 463 -24.86 -2.02 1.20
C ALA A 463 -25.23 -2.15 2.70
N PRO A 464 -26.53 -2.29 3.06
CA PRO A 464 -26.93 -2.45 4.47
C PRO A 464 -26.19 -3.62 5.15
N GLY A 465 -25.37 -3.31 6.15
CA GLY A 465 -24.55 -4.30 6.87
C GLY A 465 -23.29 -4.76 6.14
N PHE A 466 -22.92 -4.17 5.00
CA PHE A 466 -21.68 -4.47 4.29
C PHE A 466 -20.85 -3.21 4.08
N TYR A 467 -19.67 -3.20 4.69
CA TYR A 467 -18.77 -2.05 4.75
C TYR A 467 -17.48 -2.34 3.98
N VAL A 468 -16.80 -1.28 3.55
CA VAL A 468 -15.49 -1.37 2.89
C VAL A 468 -14.49 -0.55 3.67
N MET A 469 -13.29 -1.09 3.89
CA MET A 469 -12.24 -0.39 4.61
C MET A 469 -10.86 -0.60 3.96
N GLY A 470 -10.13 0.49 3.77
CA GLY A 470 -8.77 0.48 3.21
C GLY A 470 -8.68 0.96 1.76
N PRO A 471 -7.67 0.52 0.99
CA PRO A 471 -7.38 1.02 -0.35
C PRO A 471 -8.53 1.01 -1.35
N LEU A 472 -9.49 0.08 -1.22
CA LEU A 472 -10.67 0.03 -2.09
C LEU A 472 -11.63 1.21 -1.93
N LEU A 473 -11.41 2.12 -0.97
CA LEU A 473 -12.20 3.35 -0.82
C LEU A 473 -11.80 4.46 -1.83
N ALA A 474 -10.76 4.27 -2.63
CA ALA A 474 -10.35 5.24 -3.64
C ALA A 474 -11.49 5.59 -4.61
N GLY A 475 -11.67 6.88 -4.90
CA GLY A 475 -12.73 7.43 -5.74
C GLY A 475 -14.03 7.79 -5.00
N ASN A 476 -14.03 7.76 -3.66
CA ASN A 476 -15.19 8.18 -2.86
C ASN A 476 -14.98 9.53 -2.18
N VAL A 477 -16.08 10.09 -1.67
CA VAL A 477 -16.07 11.20 -0.70
C VAL A 477 -16.67 10.66 0.59
N VAL A 478 -15.87 10.59 1.65
CA VAL A 478 -16.29 10.04 2.94
C VAL A 478 -16.16 11.13 4.00
N ALA A 479 -17.24 11.37 4.76
CA ALA A 479 -17.33 12.48 5.72
C ALA A 479 -16.87 13.84 5.14
N GLY A 480 -17.29 14.12 3.89
CA GLY A 480 -16.93 15.36 3.17
C GLY A 480 -15.49 15.44 2.70
N ARG A 481 -14.70 14.36 2.83
CA ARG A 481 -13.30 14.31 2.41
C ARG A 481 -13.13 13.42 1.18
N PRO A 482 -12.63 13.96 0.04
CA PRO A 482 -12.30 13.12 -1.10
C PRO A 482 -11.17 12.15 -0.78
N VAL A 483 -11.33 10.91 -1.24
CA VAL A 483 -10.43 9.78 -0.97
C VAL A 483 -9.89 9.27 -2.30
N TRP A 484 -8.61 9.52 -2.59
CA TRP A 484 -7.95 9.02 -3.81
C TRP A 484 -6.70 8.16 -3.56
N HIS A 485 -6.18 8.19 -2.32
CA HIS A 485 -5.11 7.31 -1.84
C HIS A 485 -5.43 6.90 -0.41
N MET A 486 -5.39 5.60 -0.10
CA MET A 486 -5.72 5.05 1.22
C MET A 486 -4.65 4.10 1.73
N GLU A 487 -3.53 3.99 1.02
CA GLU A 487 -2.36 3.21 1.39
C GLU A 487 -1.53 3.86 2.51
N HIS A 488 -1.90 5.08 2.94
CA HIS A 488 -1.27 5.78 4.05
C HIS A 488 -1.89 5.36 5.39
N CYS A 489 -1.04 4.88 6.31
CA CYS A 489 -1.50 4.29 7.56
C CYS A 489 -2.26 5.28 8.46
N GLY A 490 -1.90 6.57 8.43
CA GLY A 490 -2.65 7.61 9.15
C GLY A 490 -4.07 7.81 8.65
N ARG A 491 -4.33 7.62 7.35
CA ARG A 491 -5.71 7.61 6.83
C ARG A 491 -6.43 6.33 7.26
N ILE A 492 -5.77 5.18 7.16
CA ILE A 492 -6.33 3.89 7.57
C ILE A 492 -6.74 3.94 9.06
N SER A 493 -5.90 4.48 9.93
CA SER A 493 -6.21 4.56 11.36
C SER A 493 -7.40 5.48 11.63
N ALA A 494 -7.48 6.63 10.96
CA ALA A 494 -8.58 7.57 11.13
C ALA A 494 -9.94 6.99 10.66
N PHE A 495 -10.01 6.48 9.43
CA PHE A 495 -11.24 5.87 8.91
C PHE A 495 -11.61 4.58 9.65
N GLY A 496 -10.61 3.78 10.04
CA GLY A 496 -10.83 2.56 10.82
C GLY A 496 -11.39 2.87 12.21
N ALA A 497 -10.91 3.95 12.84
CA ALA A 497 -11.44 4.41 14.12
C ALA A 497 -12.91 4.80 14.01
N THR A 498 -13.29 5.57 13.00
CA THR A 498 -14.68 5.95 12.75
C THR A 498 -15.57 4.72 12.54
N LEU A 499 -15.19 3.82 11.63
CA LEU A 499 -15.98 2.62 11.34
C LEU A 499 -16.13 1.71 12.57
N GLY A 500 -15.06 1.55 13.36
CA GLY A 500 -15.12 0.71 14.57
C GLY A 500 -16.14 1.22 15.59
N ALA A 501 -16.20 2.53 15.80
CA ALA A 501 -17.18 3.13 16.71
C ALA A 501 -18.62 3.00 16.18
N GLU A 502 -18.83 3.19 14.87
CA GLU A 502 -20.14 2.99 14.22
C GLU A 502 -20.62 1.54 14.33
N LEU A 503 -19.73 0.58 14.07
CA LEU A 503 -20.03 -0.85 14.23
C LEU A 503 -20.34 -1.22 15.68
N ALA A 504 -19.69 -0.59 16.66
CA ALA A 504 -20.00 -0.84 18.07
C ALA A 504 -21.46 -0.52 18.37
N GLY A 505 -21.95 0.63 17.90
CA GLY A 505 -23.35 1.04 18.04
C GLY A 505 -24.32 0.16 17.27
N ALA A 506 -23.96 -0.28 16.05
CA ALA A 506 -24.78 -1.19 15.25
C ALA A 506 -24.92 -2.60 15.86
N LEU A 507 -23.96 -3.00 16.71
CA LEU A 507 -23.91 -4.30 17.38
C LEU A 507 -24.39 -4.25 18.84
N GLU A 508 -24.91 -3.11 19.30
CA GLU A 508 -25.61 -3.05 20.58
C GLU A 508 -26.98 -3.75 20.48
N PRO A 509 -27.38 -4.54 21.49
CA PRO A 509 -28.71 -5.14 21.50
C PRO A 509 -29.77 -4.04 21.53
N VAL A 510 -30.71 -4.10 20.57
CA VAL A 510 -31.87 -3.21 20.54
C VAL A 510 -32.78 -3.54 21.72
N GLY A 511 -32.66 -2.77 22.80
CA GLY A 511 -33.52 -2.83 23.98
C GLY A 511 -33.10 -3.89 24.99
N ALA A 512 -32.50 -3.45 26.10
CA ALA A 512 -32.61 -4.12 27.39
C ALA A 512 -33.88 -3.65 28.12
#